data_AF-A0A2D4QZY7-F1
#
_entry.id   AF-A0A2D4QZY7-F1
#
_cell.length_a   1.000
_cell.length_b   1.000
_cell.length_c   1.000
_cell.angle_alpha   90.00
_cell.angle_beta   90.00
_cell.angle_gamma   90.00
#
_symmetry.space_group_name_H-M   'P 1'
#
loop_
_entity.id
_entity.type
_entity.pdbx_description
1 polymer ?
#
loop_
_entity_poly.entity_id
_entity_poly.type
_entity_poly.pdbx_seq_one_letter_code
_entity_poly.pdbx_strand_id
1 'polypeptide(L)'
;MSAMKIILTILLFFGFHLGAFSQDEGKRTKVLKVKDSIRIDTLSIYPNSFEAFVGDIPLASSQYRLDFSSALFVINEPIEDSIRFVYQVFPFDLSKKYQLRDSSLVFNNDRDKSTLFKIENFFSVDDIFGGNELNKNGSISRGISFGNNQDLGINSSLNLELSGKISSNLKILASVSDANIPIQPEGNTNKLQEFDKVFIQIYNDRLKLIAGDFWLSKPTGYFMNYRKRAQGLSVNYKWNKQQDKVWSTQLSGALSKGKFNRQIIQGIEANQGPYRLVGAENEPFIIVLSGTEKVFIDGRLLERGQEYDYTIDYNTSEIIFTSRNLITKDTRIVVEFQYSDQNYARSLLQHSLSYQSKKIDFWLNAYSEQDAKNQPLQQELSNEQRSYLAGIGDSLDL
;
A
#
# COMPACT_ATOMS: atom_id res chain seq x y z
N MET A 1 -83.21 -13.43 -30.09
CA MET A 1 -82.47 -12.28 -29.51
C MET A 1 -83.40 -11.40 -28.64
N SER A 2 -84.19 -12.00 -27.75
CA SER A 2 -85.25 -11.31 -26.99
C SER A 2 -85.21 -11.62 -25.48
N ALA A 3 -84.88 -12.85 -25.08
CA ALA A 3 -84.79 -13.21 -23.66
C ALA A 3 -83.62 -12.53 -22.90
N MET A 4 -82.46 -12.37 -23.54
CA MET A 4 -81.27 -11.82 -22.88
C MET A 4 -81.35 -10.30 -22.61
N LYS A 5 -82.12 -9.56 -23.44
CA LYS A 5 -82.39 -8.14 -23.18
C LYS A 5 -83.39 -7.96 -22.03
N ILE A 6 -84.40 -8.83 -21.92
CA ILE A 6 -85.39 -8.78 -20.83
C ILE A 6 -84.73 -9.10 -19.48
N ILE A 7 -83.82 -10.07 -19.43
CA ILE A 7 -83.08 -10.41 -18.21
C ILE A 7 -82.15 -9.27 -17.80
N LEU A 8 -81.46 -8.61 -18.75
CA LEU A 8 -80.60 -7.46 -18.45
C LEU A 8 -81.39 -6.24 -17.96
N THR A 9 -82.59 -6.00 -18.50
CA THR A 9 -83.46 -4.90 -18.05
C THR A 9 -84.07 -5.17 -16.67
N ILE A 10 -84.41 -6.42 -16.34
CA ILE A 10 -84.90 -6.79 -15.00
C ILE A 10 -83.76 -6.68 -13.96
N LEU A 11 -82.53 -7.05 -14.32
CA LEU A 11 -81.37 -6.88 -13.42
C LEU A 11 -81.02 -5.40 -13.19
N LEU A 12 -81.18 -4.54 -14.21
CA LEU A 12 -80.96 -3.10 -14.08
C LEU A 12 -82.06 -2.39 -13.28
N PHE A 13 -83.30 -2.90 -13.28
CA PHE A 13 -84.39 -2.34 -12.47
C PHE A 13 -84.39 -2.85 -11.02
N PHE A 14 -83.94 -4.08 -10.75
CA PHE A 14 -83.76 -4.59 -9.39
C PHE A 14 -82.45 -4.10 -8.72
N GLY A 15 -81.48 -3.62 -9.49
CA GLY A 15 -80.25 -3.02 -8.97
C GLY A 15 -80.41 -1.63 -8.33
N PHE A 16 -81.57 -0.97 -8.49
CA PHE A 16 -81.78 0.42 -8.05
C PHE A 16 -82.65 0.59 -6.80
N HIS A 17 -83.03 -0.50 -6.11
CA HIS A 17 -83.91 -0.43 -4.92
C HIS A 17 -83.33 -1.02 -3.62
N LEU A 18 -82.02 -1.22 -3.53
CA LEU A 18 -81.36 -1.58 -2.28
C LEU A 18 -80.76 -0.35 -1.60
N GLY A 19 -81.58 0.29 -0.76
CA GLY A 19 -81.13 1.01 0.43
C GLY A 19 -80.49 2.38 0.19
N ALA A 20 -81.31 3.40 -0.05
CA ALA A 20 -81.01 4.73 0.46
C ALA A 20 -81.10 4.69 2.00
N PHE A 21 -80.06 4.15 2.65
CA PHE A 21 -79.81 4.44 4.04
C PHE A 21 -79.39 5.91 4.10
N SER A 22 -80.19 6.69 4.81
CA SER A 22 -79.88 8.04 5.26
C SER A 22 -78.39 8.15 5.63
N GLN A 23 -77.75 9.24 5.23
CA GLN A 23 -76.44 9.63 5.75
C GLN A 23 -76.58 9.74 7.28
N ASP A 24 -76.27 8.65 7.99
CA ASP A 24 -75.98 8.73 9.41
C ASP A 24 -74.74 9.61 9.51
N GLU A 25 -74.91 10.86 9.95
CA GLU A 25 -73.85 11.89 9.98
C GLU A 25 -72.67 11.49 10.90
N GLY A 26 -72.65 10.26 11.43
CA GLY A 26 -71.62 9.73 12.31
C GLY A 26 -71.66 10.39 13.69
N LYS A 27 -72.68 11.21 13.97
CA LYS A 27 -72.84 11.93 15.23
C LYS A 27 -73.40 11.00 16.30
N ARG A 28 -72.66 10.87 17.39
CA ARG A 28 -72.96 9.98 18.51
C ARG A 28 -73.03 10.79 19.80
N THR A 29 -73.98 10.41 20.65
CA THR A 29 -74.10 10.92 22.01
C THR A 29 -74.02 9.77 22.99
N LYS A 30 -73.11 9.83 23.96
CA LYS A 30 -72.98 8.81 25.03
C LYS A 30 -72.90 9.47 26.39
N VAL A 31 -73.58 8.88 27.37
CA VAL A 31 -73.51 9.30 28.78
C VAL A 31 -72.82 8.19 29.55
N LEU A 32 -71.63 8.47 30.09
CA LEU A 32 -70.80 7.48 30.78
C LEU A 32 -70.21 8.08 32.05
N LYS A 33 -70.06 7.26 33.09
CA LYS A 33 -69.33 7.64 34.31
C LYS A 33 -67.85 7.38 34.10
N VAL A 34 -67.01 8.40 34.28
CA VAL A 34 -65.56 8.32 34.04
C VAL A 34 -64.80 8.61 35.33
N LYS A 35 -64.00 7.63 35.78
CA LYS A 35 -63.20 7.76 37.01
C LYS A 35 -61.78 8.25 36.74
N ASP A 36 -61.17 7.80 35.64
CA ASP A 36 -59.78 8.10 35.31
C ASP A 36 -59.64 8.20 33.78
N SER A 37 -59.83 7.08 33.08
CA SER A 37 -59.92 7.04 31.63
C SER A 37 -61.00 6.08 31.14
N ILE A 38 -61.56 6.36 29.96
CA ILE A 38 -62.52 5.49 29.29
C ILE A 38 -62.36 5.59 27.78
N ARG A 39 -62.50 4.45 27.09
CA ARG A 39 -62.65 4.45 25.63
C ARG A 39 -64.10 4.78 25.30
N ILE A 40 -64.32 5.92 24.67
CA ILE A 40 -65.65 6.44 24.37
C ILE A 40 -66.27 5.70 23.17
N ASP A 41 -65.47 5.33 22.18
CA ASP A 41 -65.94 4.63 20.98
C ASP A 41 -64.91 3.63 20.41
N THR A 42 -65.38 2.68 19.61
CA THR A 42 -64.53 1.76 18.86
C THR A 42 -63.93 2.41 17.61
N LEU A 43 -64.56 3.46 17.08
CA LEU A 43 -64.08 4.21 15.92
C LEU A 43 -63.38 5.50 16.33
N SER A 44 -62.49 6.01 15.48
CA SER A 44 -61.79 7.28 15.75
C SER A 44 -62.75 8.47 15.69
N ILE A 45 -62.52 9.45 16.56
CA ILE A 45 -63.34 10.65 16.69
C ILE A 45 -62.80 11.77 15.78
N TYR A 46 -63.68 12.52 15.15
CA TYR A 46 -63.31 13.70 14.35
C TYR A 46 -62.85 14.84 15.27
N PRO A 47 -61.59 15.35 15.13
CA PRO A 47 -61.00 16.27 16.10
C PRO A 47 -61.83 17.51 16.47
N ASN A 48 -62.52 18.09 15.49
CA ASN A 48 -63.29 19.33 15.68
C ASN A 48 -64.78 19.09 15.97
N SER A 49 -65.17 17.87 16.38
CA SER A 49 -66.58 17.51 16.63
C SER A 49 -66.90 17.21 18.10
N PHE A 50 -65.89 17.10 18.96
CA PHE A 50 -66.04 16.55 20.30
C PHE A 50 -66.36 17.63 21.34
N GLU A 51 -67.43 17.40 22.08
CA GLU A 51 -67.82 18.19 23.25
C GLU A 51 -68.20 17.26 24.41
N ALA A 52 -67.81 17.64 25.63
CA ALA A 52 -68.12 16.90 26.85
C ALA A 52 -68.84 17.81 27.84
N PHE A 53 -69.87 17.28 28.51
CA PHE A 53 -70.73 18.02 29.43
C PHE A 53 -70.93 17.26 30.73
N VAL A 54 -70.96 17.97 31.86
CA VAL A 54 -71.45 17.45 33.15
C VAL A 54 -72.78 18.13 33.42
N GLY A 55 -73.87 17.37 33.34
CA GLY A 55 -75.20 17.96 33.22
C GLY A 55 -75.31 18.86 31.97
N ASP A 56 -75.59 20.14 32.19
CA ASP A 56 -75.70 21.18 31.15
C ASP A 56 -74.45 22.07 31.01
N ILE A 57 -73.40 21.82 31.82
CA ILE A 57 -72.19 22.63 31.82
C ILE A 57 -71.12 21.97 30.92
N PRO A 58 -70.58 22.69 29.90
CA PRO A 58 -69.50 22.18 29.07
C PRO A 58 -68.19 22.10 29.86
N LEU A 59 -67.48 20.98 29.73
CA LEU A 59 -66.13 20.81 30.27
C LEU A 59 -65.12 21.57 29.40
N ALA A 60 -64.27 22.36 30.05
CA ALA A 60 -63.18 23.05 29.34
C ALA A 60 -62.15 22.03 28.82
N SER A 61 -61.56 22.31 27.66
CA SER A 61 -60.54 21.44 27.04
C SER A 61 -59.28 21.26 27.88
N SER A 62 -59.05 22.10 28.91
CA SER A 62 -57.97 21.96 29.88
C SER A 62 -58.24 20.92 30.97
N GLN A 63 -59.49 20.50 31.15
CA GLN A 63 -59.90 19.57 32.22
C GLN A 63 -59.82 18.10 31.81
N TYR A 64 -59.65 17.83 30.51
CA TYR A 64 -59.56 16.48 29.97
C TYR A 64 -58.54 16.39 28.85
N ARG A 65 -58.16 15.16 28.50
CA ARG A 65 -57.41 14.84 27.29
C ARG A 65 -58.17 13.79 26.50
N LEU A 66 -58.26 13.98 25.19
CA LEU A 66 -58.86 13.02 24.29
C LEU A 66 -57.85 12.64 23.21
N ASP A 67 -57.56 11.35 23.09
CA ASP A 67 -56.91 10.81 21.89
C ASP A 67 -57.98 10.50 20.85
N PHE A 68 -58.08 11.37 19.84
CA PHE A 68 -59.04 11.25 18.75
C PHE A 68 -58.85 9.97 17.93
N SER A 69 -57.62 9.43 17.86
CA SER A 69 -57.34 8.23 17.08
C SER A 69 -57.86 6.97 17.77
N SER A 70 -57.65 6.83 19.08
CA SER A 70 -58.07 5.67 19.87
C SER A 70 -59.43 5.85 20.57
N ALA A 71 -60.00 7.05 20.49
CA ALA A 71 -61.19 7.49 21.22
C ALA A 71 -61.05 7.33 22.75
N LEU A 72 -59.82 7.42 23.28
CA LEU A 72 -59.53 7.33 24.70
C LEU A 72 -59.62 8.71 25.35
N PHE A 73 -60.60 8.86 26.24
CA PHE A 73 -60.79 10.05 27.05
C PHE A 73 -60.20 9.84 28.44
N VAL A 74 -59.46 10.84 28.90
CA VAL A 74 -58.83 10.88 30.22
C VAL A 74 -59.27 12.17 30.89
N ILE A 75 -59.85 12.05 32.08
CA ILE A 75 -60.21 13.21 32.89
C ILE A 75 -59.06 13.54 33.83
N ASN A 76 -58.70 14.81 33.97
CA ASN A 76 -57.58 15.20 34.83
C ASN A 76 -57.95 15.11 36.32
N GLU A 77 -59.23 15.33 36.65
CA GLU A 77 -59.77 15.22 38.01
C GLU A 77 -61.05 14.38 37.99
N PRO A 78 -61.23 13.41 38.91
CA PRO A 78 -62.37 12.51 38.89
C PRO A 78 -63.68 13.27 39.18
N ILE A 79 -64.70 13.04 38.35
CA ILE A 79 -66.04 13.62 38.52
C ILE A 79 -66.97 12.51 39.00
N GLU A 80 -67.74 12.77 40.07
CA GLU A 80 -68.64 11.76 40.64
C GLU A 80 -69.90 11.52 39.80
N ASP A 81 -70.27 12.50 38.98
CA ASP A 81 -71.43 12.46 38.09
C ASP A 81 -71.07 11.88 36.70
N SER A 82 -72.09 11.57 35.92
CA SER A 82 -71.95 11.10 34.53
C SER A 82 -71.60 12.23 33.58
N ILE A 83 -70.73 11.93 32.60
CA ILE A 83 -70.31 12.87 31.56
C ILE A 83 -71.04 12.51 30.28
N ARG A 84 -71.69 13.51 29.66
CA ARG A 84 -72.31 13.41 28.34
C ARG A 84 -71.33 13.85 27.26
N PHE A 85 -70.99 12.93 26.37
CA PHE A 85 -70.12 13.13 25.22
C PHE A 85 -70.95 13.27 23.95
N VAL A 86 -70.68 14.31 23.16
CA VAL A 86 -71.26 14.53 21.83
C VAL A 86 -70.11 14.64 20.84
N TYR A 87 -70.09 13.79 19.82
CA TYR A 87 -68.98 13.74 18.87
C TYR A 87 -69.35 13.08 17.56
N GLN A 88 -68.53 13.28 16.53
CA GLN A 88 -68.63 12.61 15.23
C GLN A 88 -67.50 11.60 15.08
N VAL A 89 -67.77 10.44 14.46
CA VAL A 89 -66.76 9.40 14.24
C VAL A 89 -66.39 9.25 12.75
N PHE A 90 -65.15 8.85 12.50
CA PHE A 90 -64.74 8.31 11.21
C PHE A 90 -65.30 6.89 11.01
N PRO A 91 -65.51 6.42 9.77
CA PRO A 91 -65.93 5.04 9.51
C PRO A 91 -64.81 3.99 9.70
N PHE A 92 -63.70 4.35 10.35
CA PHE A 92 -62.55 3.49 10.61
C PHE A 92 -61.83 3.86 11.93
N ASP A 93 -61.08 2.90 12.49
CA ASP A 93 -60.21 3.08 13.66
C ASP A 93 -58.77 3.33 13.22
N LEU A 94 -58.31 4.59 13.31
CA LEU A 94 -56.95 5.05 13.00
C LEU A 94 -55.91 4.55 14.00
N SER A 95 -56.31 4.16 15.21
CA SER A 95 -55.38 3.61 16.21
C SER A 95 -55.03 2.14 15.93
N LYS A 96 -55.82 1.47 15.08
CA LYS A 96 -55.65 0.05 14.78
C LYS A 96 -54.44 -0.18 13.88
N LYS A 97 -53.38 -0.77 14.46
CA LYS A 97 -52.19 -1.20 13.73
C LYS A 97 -52.46 -2.51 12.98
N TYR A 98 -52.32 -2.48 11.66
CA TYR A 98 -52.28 -3.69 10.84
C TYR A 98 -50.83 -3.97 10.46
N GLN A 99 -50.24 -5.04 11.01
CA GLN A 99 -48.89 -5.47 10.67
C GLN A 99 -48.86 -6.98 10.41
N LEU A 100 -48.25 -7.38 9.31
CA LEU A 100 -48.01 -8.79 8.98
C LEU A 100 -46.62 -9.26 9.46
N ARG A 101 -45.68 -8.32 9.62
CA ARG A 101 -44.30 -8.56 10.07
C ARG A 101 -43.84 -7.42 10.97
N ASP A 102 -43.11 -7.76 12.03
CA ASP A 102 -42.59 -6.79 13.00
C ASP A 102 -41.30 -6.14 12.48
N SER A 103 -41.35 -4.84 12.21
CA SER A 103 -40.23 -4.05 11.69
C SER A 103 -39.22 -3.66 12.78
N SER A 104 -39.52 -3.84 14.07
CA SER A 104 -38.58 -3.58 15.18
C SER A 104 -37.36 -4.51 15.16
N LEU A 105 -37.46 -5.65 14.46
CA LEU A 105 -36.35 -6.58 14.25
C LEU A 105 -35.36 -6.12 13.16
N VAL A 106 -35.77 -5.21 12.27
CA VAL A 106 -34.96 -4.74 11.13
C VAL A 106 -34.14 -3.50 11.51
N PHE A 107 -34.69 -2.61 12.33
CA PHE A 107 -34.02 -1.40 12.80
C PHE A 107 -33.85 -1.46 14.31
N ASN A 108 -32.71 -1.98 14.76
CA ASN A 108 -32.30 -1.91 16.15
C ASN A 108 -31.34 -0.71 16.31
N ASN A 109 -31.84 0.41 16.84
CA ASN A 109 -31.08 1.65 17.03
C ASN A 109 -29.82 1.46 17.91
N ASP A 110 -29.78 0.41 18.73
CA ASP A 110 -28.64 0.13 19.63
C ASP A 110 -27.49 -0.63 18.94
N ARG A 111 -27.58 -0.91 17.63
CA ARG A 111 -26.56 -1.66 16.88
C ARG A 111 -26.01 -0.89 15.68
N ASP A 112 -25.84 0.43 15.80
CA ASP A 112 -24.98 1.14 14.86
C ASP A 112 -23.51 0.76 15.10
N LYS A 113 -23.15 -0.41 14.56
CA LYS A 113 -21.79 -0.95 14.54
C LYS A 113 -20.95 -0.31 13.43
N SER A 114 -21.45 0.70 12.71
CA SER A 114 -20.66 1.39 11.68
C SER A 114 -19.36 1.96 12.25
N THR A 115 -19.38 2.35 13.54
CA THR A 115 -18.21 2.78 14.31
C THR A 115 -17.17 1.68 14.52
N LEU A 116 -17.57 0.39 14.61
CA LEU A 116 -16.63 -0.73 14.75
C LEU A 116 -15.82 -1.00 13.47
N PHE A 117 -16.27 -0.49 12.32
CA PHE A 117 -15.59 -0.62 11.03
C PHE A 117 -15.08 0.73 10.52
N LYS A 118 -15.21 1.79 11.30
CA LYS A 118 -14.71 3.11 10.96
C LYS A 118 -13.22 3.14 11.30
N ILE A 119 -12.39 3.11 10.27
CA ILE A 119 -10.95 3.33 10.41
C ILE A 119 -10.76 4.82 10.74
N GLU A 120 -10.57 5.13 12.02
CA GLU A 120 -10.17 6.46 12.44
C GLU A 120 -8.66 6.60 12.22
N ASN A 121 -8.26 7.48 11.30
CA ASN A 121 -6.86 7.82 11.09
C ASN A 121 -6.37 8.65 12.29
N PHE A 122 -5.74 7.98 13.26
CA PHE A 122 -5.00 8.68 14.32
C PHE A 122 -3.73 9.29 13.72
N PHE A 123 -3.79 10.57 13.32
CA PHE A 123 -2.59 11.36 13.09
C PHE A 123 -2.01 11.76 14.47
N SER A 124 -1.21 10.87 15.05
CA SER A 124 -0.32 11.24 16.15
C SER A 124 0.87 12.01 15.58
N VAL A 125 1.04 13.26 16.01
CA VAL A 125 2.19 14.12 15.67
C VAL A 125 3.31 13.95 16.69
N ASP A 126 3.35 12.85 17.44
CA ASP A 126 4.56 12.44 18.15
C ASP A 126 5.37 11.51 17.25
N ASP A 127 5.94 12.11 16.20
CA ASP A 127 6.88 11.45 15.29
C ASP A 127 8.15 11.11 16.08
N ILE A 128 8.52 9.83 16.07
CA ILE A 128 9.73 9.26 16.71
C ILE A 128 11.00 9.96 16.19
N PHE A 129 10.89 10.72 15.09
CA PHE A 129 11.97 11.51 14.47
C PHE A 129 11.83 13.04 14.60
N GLY A 130 10.82 13.55 15.31
CA GLY A 130 10.73 14.94 15.77
C GLY A 130 10.91 16.04 14.70
N GLY A 131 9.81 16.47 14.07
CA GLY A 131 9.68 17.83 13.52
C GLY A 131 9.25 17.95 12.05
N ASN A 132 8.59 19.08 11.73
CA ASN A 132 8.08 19.51 10.42
C ASN A 132 9.16 19.64 9.31
N GLU A 133 10.42 19.26 9.55
CA GLU A 133 11.55 19.39 8.61
C GLU A 133 11.96 18.06 7.94
N LEU A 134 11.22 16.98 8.18
CA LEU A 134 11.40 15.67 7.54
C LEU A 134 10.35 15.45 6.45
N ASN A 135 10.81 15.30 5.21
CA ASN A 135 10.00 14.92 4.06
C ASN A 135 10.01 13.39 3.90
N LYS A 136 8.82 12.80 3.99
CA LYS A 136 8.55 11.37 3.79
C LYS A 136 7.77 11.22 2.50
N ASN A 137 8.33 10.50 1.53
CA ASN A 137 7.69 10.21 0.25
C ASN A 137 7.69 8.71 0.00
N GLY A 138 6.61 8.16 -0.55
CA GLY A 138 6.54 6.74 -0.87
C GLY A 138 5.21 6.09 -0.53
N SER A 139 5.19 4.76 -0.57
CA SER A 139 4.03 3.95 -0.28
C SER A 139 4.42 2.68 0.48
N ILE A 140 3.51 2.23 1.33
CA ILE A 140 3.56 0.95 2.02
C ILE A 140 2.27 0.22 1.67
N SER A 141 2.38 -0.93 1.01
CA SER A 141 1.23 -1.78 0.70
C SER A 141 1.36 -3.09 1.48
N ARG A 142 0.26 -3.53 2.07
CA ARG A 142 0.12 -4.81 2.76
C ARG A 142 -1.15 -5.46 2.23
N GLY A 143 -0.99 -6.44 1.35
CA GLY A 143 -2.07 -7.22 0.76
C GLY A 143 -2.19 -8.59 1.43
N ILE A 144 -3.41 -9.00 1.70
CA ILE A 144 -3.72 -10.37 2.12
C ILE A 144 -4.49 -10.99 0.96
N SER A 145 -4.05 -12.15 0.51
CA SER A 145 -4.65 -12.91 -0.59
C SER A 145 -5.14 -14.25 -0.07
N PHE A 146 -6.32 -14.65 -0.54
CA PHE A 146 -6.93 -15.95 -0.24
C PHE A 146 -7.00 -16.74 -1.55
N GLY A 147 -6.27 -17.84 -1.63
CA GLY A 147 -6.31 -18.75 -2.76
C GLY A 147 -7.51 -19.69 -2.70
N ASN A 148 -7.93 -20.23 -3.85
CA ASN A 148 -9.00 -21.22 -3.95
C ASN A 148 -8.72 -22.53 -3.17
N ASN A 149 -7.46 -22.79 -2.82
CA ASN A 149 -7.03 -23.90 -1.97
C ASN A 149 -6.93 -23.54 -0.47
N GLN A 150 -7.53 -22.43 -0.03
CA GLN A 150 -7.44 -21.91 1.35
C GLN A 150 -6.02 -21.47 1.76
N ASP A 151 -5.11 -21.28 0.82
CA ASP A 151 -3.78 -20.76 1.08
C ASP A 151 -3.87 -19.24 1.35
N LEU A 152 -3.40 -18.83 2.53
CA LEU A 152 -3.28 -17.43 2.93
C LEU A 152 -1.92 -16.88 2.48
N GLY A 153 -1.92 -15.95 1.53
CA GLY A 153 -0.71 -15.26 1.08
C GLY A 153 -0.66 -13.82 1.58
N ILE A 154 0.39 -13.44 2.31
CA ILE A 154 0.64 -12.04 2.70
C ILE A 154 1.66 -11.45 1.71
N ASN A 155 1.26 -10.41 1.00
CA ASN A 155 2.12 -9.65 0.09
C ASN A 155 2.41 -8.29 0.70
N SER A 156 3.70 -7.96 0.82
CA SER A 156 4.17 -6.70 1.36
C SER A 156 4.98 -5.99 0.29
N SER A 157 4.70 -4.72 0.04
CA SER A 157 5.59 -3.85 -0.71
C SER A 157 5.86 -2.59 0.11
N LEU A 158 7.10 -2.15 0.08
CA LEU A 158 7.55 -0.90 0.71
C LEU A 158 8.40 -0.18 -0.32
N ASN A 159 8.08 1.08 -0.60
CA ASN A 159 8.97 2.01 -1.27
C ASN A 159 8.89 3.31 -0.48
N LEU A 160 9.95 3.63 0.26
CA LEU A 160 10.00 4.78 1.14
C LEU A 160 11.29 5.55 0.92
N GLU A 161 11.13 6.83 0.62
CA GLU A 161 12.19 7.81 0.60
C GLU A 161 11.98 8.79 1.75
N LEU A 162 13.04 9.01 2.53
CA LEU A 162 13.04 9.94 3.66
C LEU A 162 14.18 10.93 3.46
N SER A 163 13.89 12.23 3.52
CA SER A 163 14.91 13.26 3.45
C SER A 163 14.57 14.44 4.36
N GLY A 164 15.56 15.08 4.95
CA GLY A 164 15.33 16.27 5.77
C GLY A 164 16.38 16.48 6.84
N LYS A 165 16.09 17.38 7.77
CA LYS A 165 16.95 17.66 8.93
C LYS A 165 16.46 16.84 10.12
N ILE A 166 17.36 16.11 10.78
CA ILE A 166 17.09 15.47 12.08
C ILE A 166 17.41 16.44 13.21
N SER A 167 18.41 17.32 13.00
CA SER A 167 18.77 18.39 13.93
C SER A 167 19.35 19.58 13.17
N SER A 168 19.65 20.68 13.90
CA SER A 168 20.20 21.90 13.31
C SER A 168 21.48 21.69 12.49
N ASN A 169 22.26 20.64 12.78
CA ASN A 169 23.51 20.30 12.11
C ASN A 169 23.57 18.82 11.68
N LEU A 170 22.43 18.21 11.36
CA LEU A 170 22.37 16.84 10.88
C LEU A 170 21.20 16.62 9.92
N LYS A 171 21.51 16.04 8.76
CA LYS A 171 20.55 15.70 7.72
C LYS A 171 20.48 14.19 7.53
N ILE A 172 19.32 13.72 7.11
CA ILE A 172 19.08 12.33 6.71
C ILE A 172 18.64 12.27 5.25
N LEU A 173 19.10 11.23 4.58
CA LEU A 173 18.61 10.78 3.30
C LEU A 173 18.53 9.25 3.35
N ALA A 174 17.37 8.67 3.17
CA ALA A 174 17.19 7.23 3.14
C ALA A 174 16.30 6.82 1.97
N SER A 175 16.61 5.67 1.39
CA SER A 175 15.76 4.99 0.42
C SER A 175 15.66 3.53 0.86
N VAL A 176 14.45 3.08 1.10
CA VAL A 176 14.13 1.71 1.51
C VAL A 176 13.10 1.17 0.54
N SER A 177 13.50 0.14 -0.20
CA SER A 177 12.62 -0.60 -1.10
C SER A 177 12.63 -2.08 -0.73
N ASP A 178 11.45 -2.66 -0.65
CA ASP A 178 11.20 -4.10 -0.52
C ASP A 178 10.40 -4.60 -1.74
N ALA A 179 10.47 -3.87 -2.86
CA ALA A 179 9.75 -4.22 -4.07
C ALA A 179 10.40 -5.46 -4.72
N ASN A 180 9.85 -6.63 -4.44
CA ASN A 180 9.98 -7.76 -5.35
C ASN A 180 9.25 -7.37 -6.65
N ILE A 181 9.98 -7.01 -7.70
CA ILE A 181 9.39 -6.83 -9.03
C ILE A 181 8.97 -8.23 -9.52
N PRO A 182 7.67 -8.55 -9.66
CA PRO A 182 7.27 -9.80 -10.29
C PRO A 182 7.61 -9.71 -11.77
N ILE A 183 8.48 -10.60 -12.25
CA ILE A 183 8.92 -10.66 -13.65
C ILE A 183 7.98 -11.50 -14.52
N GLN A 184 7.99 -11.17 -15.80
CA GLN A 184 7.16 -11.66 -16.90
C GLN A 184 7.25 -13.19 -17.16
N PRO A 185 6.25 -13.78 -17.83
CA PRO A 185 6.08 -15.23 -18.04
C PRO A 185 7.15 -15.98 -18.87
N GLU A 186 8.24 -15.33 -19.32
CA GLU A 186 9.30 -15.94 -20.16
C GLU A 186 10.38 -16.70 -19.34
N GLY A 187 10.03 -17.28 -18.20
CA GLY A 187 10.75 -18.43 -17.63
C GLY A 187 12.11 -18.21 -16.97
N ASN A 188 12.63 -17.00 -16.82
CA ASN A 188 13.88 -16.77 -16.08
C ASN A 188 13.59 -16.18 -14.69
N THR A 189 13.76 -16.95 -13.61
CA THR A 189 13.32 -16.63 -12.23
C THR A 189 14.36 -15.88 -11.38
N ASN A 190 15.33 -15.23 -11.99
CA ASN A 190 16.38 -14.53 -11.25
C ASN A 190 15.87 -13.15 -10.79
N LYS A 191 15.74 -12.99 -9.47
CA LYS A 191 15.30 -11.75 -8.82
C LYS A 191 16.21 -10.60 -9.24
N LEU A 192 15.65 -9.65 -9.99
CA LEU A 192 16.35 -8.45 -10.43
C LEU A 192 16.40 -7.41 -9.29
N GLN A 193 17.05 -7.77 -8.19
CA GLN A 193 17.10 -6.97 -6.96
C GLN A 193 18.18 -5.88 -6.98
N GLU A 194 18.88 -5.72 -8.11
CA GLU A 194 20.08 -4.88 -8.21
C GLU A 194 19.82 -3.41 -8.58
N PHE A 195 18.57 -3.05 -8.90
CA PHE A 195 18.17 -1.68 -9.26
C PHE A 195 17.86 -0.82 -8.04
N ASP A 196 17.32 -1.41 -6.99
CA ASP A 196 16.84 -0.69 -5.81
C ASP A 196 17.98 -0.51 -4.79
N LYS A 197 18.43 0.74 -4.61
CA LYS A 197 19.44 1.07 -3.60
C LYS A 197 18.76 1.19 -2.24
N VAL A 198 19.08 0.28 -1.33
CA VAL A 198 18.57 0.34 0.05
C VAL A 198 19.65 0.92 0.95
N PHE A 199 19.47 2.15 1.41
CA PHE A 199 20.44 2.82 2.27
C PHE A 199 19.82 3.86 3.20
N ILE A 200 20.53 4.14 4.28
CA ILE A 200 20.29 5.25 5.19
C ILE A 200 21.59 6.04 5.26
N GLN A 201 21.53 7.32 4.90
CA GLN A 201 22.64 8.26 4.94
C GLN A 201 22.35 9.35 5.97
N ILE A 202 23.23 9.50 6.94
CA ILE A 202 23.21 10.58 7.93
C ILE A 202 24.44 11.44 7.70
N TYR A 203 24.25 12.74 7.52
CA TYR A 203 25.36 13.61 7.14
C TYR A 203 25.22 15.07 7.60
N ASN A 204 26.36 15.73 7.71
CA ASN A 204 26.53 17.17 7.86
C ASN A 204 27.80 17.61 7.13
N ASP A 205 28.28 18.83 7.38
CA ASP A 205 29.45 19.40 6.69
C ASP A 205 30.76 18.66 6.98
N ARG A 206 30.82 17.91 8.10
CA ARG A 206 32.03 17.21 8.57
C ARG A 206 31.91 15.70 8.60
N LEU A 207 30.71 15.14 8.74
CA LEU A 207 30.47 13.72 8.91
C LEU A 207 29.49 13.24 7.85
N LYS A 208 29.76 12.10 7.24
CA LYS A 208 28.82 11.38 6.37
C LYS A 208 28.90 9.89 6.68
N LEU A 209 27.85 9.38 7.32
CA LEU A 209 27.65 7.97 7.63
C LEU A 209 26.63 7.40 6.66
N ILE A 210 26.93 6.26 6.05
CA ILE A 210 26.00 5.50 5.21
C ILE A 210 25.91 4.08 5.77
N ALA A 211 24.69 3.59 5.96
CA ALA A 211 24.37 2.20 6.24
C ALA A 211 23.53 1.62 5.10
N GLY A 212 23.87 0.43 4.61
CA GLY A 212 23.25 -0.20 3.44
C GLY A 212 24.11 -0.04 2.19
N ASP A 213 23.48 0.23 1.05
CA ASP A 213 24.13 0.29 -0.25
C ASP A 213 24.89 1.61 -0.46
N PHE A 214 26.16 1.52 -0.85
CA PHE A 214 26.96 2.67 -1.21
C PHE A 214 27.95 2.35 -2.34
N TRP A 215 28.45 3.43 -2.94
CA TRP A 215 29.53 3.37 -3.93
C TRP A 215 30.83 3.79 -3.28
N LEU A 216 31.86 2.97 -3.46
CA LEU A 216 33.24 3.33 -3.20
C LEU A 216 33.86 3.84 -4.48
N SER A 217 34.40 5.05 -4.44
CA SER A 217 35.13 5.66 -5.54
C SER A 217 36.63 5.63 -5.28
N LYS A 218 37.41 5.89 -6.34
CA LYS A 218 38.84 6.10 -6.27
C LYS A 218 39.20 7.07 -5.11
N PRO A 219 40.06 6.66 -4.16
CA PRO A 219 40.57 7.55 -3.13
C PRO A 219 41.65 8.49 -3.67
N THR A 220 42.06 9.49 -2.89
CA THR A 220 43.14 10.42 -3.28
C THR A 220 44.44 9.64 -3.58
N GLY A 221 45.08 9.94 -4.71
CA GLY A 221 46.37 9.37 -5.09
C GLY A 221 46.43 8.84 -6.52
N TYR A 222 47.58 8.25 -6.86
CA TYR A 222 47.87 7.74 -8.21
C TYR A 222 47.28 6.34 -8.46
N PHE A 223 47.35 5.47 -7.45
CA PHE A 223 46.93 4.05 -7.53
C PHE A 223 45.47 3.86 -7.07
N MET A 224 45.01 2.60 -7.07
CA MET A 224 43.66 2.20 -6.61
C MET A 224 42.50 2.87 -7.38
N ASN A 225 42.58 2.80 -8.71
CA ASN A 225 41.50 3.27 -9.59
C ASN A 225 40.35 2.25 -9.62
N TYR A 226 39.40 2.39 -8.71
CA TYR A 226 38.20 1.56 -8.70
C TYR A 226 36.93 2.40 -8.54
N ARG A 227 35.81 1.82 -8.95
CA ARG A 227 34.46 2.26 -8.59
C ARG A 227 33.66 1.01 -8.26
N LYS A 228 33.23 0.85 -7.02
CA LYS A 228 32.73 -0.42 -6.52
C LYS A 228 31.42 -0.27 -5.75
N ARG A 229 30.46 -1.17 -6.00
CA ARG A 229 29.23 -1.27 -5.21
C ARG A 229 29.48 -2.12 -3.98
N ALA A 230 29.07 -1.63 -2.82
CA ALA A 230 29.20 -2.36 -1.56
C ALA A 230 27.95 -2.15 -0.69
N GLN A 231 27.67 -3.12 0.17
CA GLN A 231 26.58 -3.08 1.14
C GLN A 231 27.12 -3.27 2.56
N GLY A 232 26.96 -2.27 3.42
CA GLY A 232 27.49 -2.31 4.78
C GLY A 232 27.51 -0.94 5.43
N LEU A 233 28.61 -0.61 6.10
CA LEU A 233 28.81 0.66 6.78
C LEU A 233 29.96 1.46 6.14
N SER A 234 29.73 2.74 5.91
CA SER A 234 30.76 3.69 5.49
C SER A 234 30.69 4.94 6.35
N VAL A 235 31.82 5.36 6.89
CA VAL A 235 31.98 6.59 7.66
C VAL A 235 33.00 7.46 6.96
N ASN A 236 32.62 8.70 6.68
CA ASN A 236 33.49 9.73 6.15
C ASN A 236 33.53 10.88 7.16
N TYR A 237 34.71 11.30 7.57
CA TYR A 237 34.90 12.42 8.47
C TYR A 237 35.92 13.40 7.92
N LYS A 238 35.53 14.68 7.90
CA LYS A 238 36.33 15.81 7.42
C LYS A 238 36.54 16.78 8.57
N TRP A 239 37.80 17.01 8.91
CA TRP A 239 38.20 17.97 9.92
C TRP A 239 39.00 19.11 9.28
N ASN A 240 38.47 20.31 9.40
CA ASN A 240 39.09 21.54 8.91
C ASN A 240 39.63 22.34 10.10
N LYS A 241 40.94 22.59 10.14
CA LYS A 241 41.58 23.42 11.19
C LYS A 241 42.23 24.64 10.51
N GLN A 242 41.56 25.79 10.56
CA GLN A 242 41.84 26.99 9.74
C GLN A 242 41.56 26.76 8.24
N GLN A 243 41.45 27.86 7.47
CA GLN A 243 41.05 27.83 6.04
C GLN A 243 41.95 26.95 5.14
N ASP A 244 43.16 26.62 5.58
CA ASP A 244 44.19 26.00 4.73
C ASP A 244 44.59 24.56 5.11
N LYS A 245 43.93 23.92 6.09
CA LYS A 245 44.27 22.54 6.50
C LYS A 245 43.04 21.66 6.57
N VAL A 246 43.00 20.64 5.72
CA VAL A 246 41.90 19.70 5.60
C VAL A 246 42.41 18.29 5.85
N TRP A 247 41.85 17.64 6.86
CA TRP A 247 41.99 16.21 7.10
C TRP A 247 40.70 15.52 6.65
N SER A 248 40.80 14.49 5.81
CA SER A 248 39.67 13.65 5.41
C SER A 248 40.01 12.19 5.68
N THR A 249 39.13 11.50 6.39
CA THR A 249 39.22 10.06 6.63
C THR A 249 37.93 9.39 6.16
N GLN A 250 38.09 8.27 5.46
CA GLN A 250 37.00 7.39 5.07
C GLN A 250 37.33 5.99 5.55
N LEU A 251 36.39 5.36 6.24
CA LEU A 251 36.46 3.98 6.69
C LEU A 251 35.19 3.27 6.23
N SER A 252 35.34 2.14 5.55
CA SER A 252 34.22 1.34 5.06
C SER A 252 34.44 -0.13 5.36
N GLY A 253 33.41 -0.77 5.90
CA GLY A 253 33.34 -2.22 6.11
C GLY A 253 32.02 -2.72 5.53
N ALA A 254 32.09 -3.59 4.53
CA ALA A 254 30.92 -3.99 3.75
C ALA A 254 31.10 -5.35 3.07
N LEU A 255 30.02 -5.85 2.47
CA LEU A 255 30.08 -6.90 1.46
C LEU A 255 30.14 -6.27 0.07
N SER A 256 31.05 -6.78 -0.77
CA SER A 256 31.14 -6.40 -2.17
C SER A 256 29.94 -6.97 -2.93
N LYS A 257 29.28 -6.14 -3.76
CA LYS A 257 28.19 -6.62 -4.63
C LYS A 257 28.68 -7.20 -5.95
N GLY A 258 29.97 -7.11 -6.27
CA GLY A 258 30.50 -7.69 -7.50
C GLY A 258 32.01 -7.55 -7.71
N LYS A 259 32.49 -8.29 -8.69
CA LYS A 259 33.87 -8.32 -9.20
C LYS A 259 33.96 -7.46 -10.44
N PHE A 260 35.09 -6.78 -10.65
CA PHE A 260 35.35 -6.05 -11.89
C PHE A 260 36.05 -6.97 -12.88
N ASN A 261 35.59 -6.99 -14.13
CA ASN A 261 36.35 -7.59 -15.23
C ASN A 261 36.49 -6.60 -16.38
N ARG A 262 37.61 -6.71 -17.09
CA ARG A 262 37.85 -6.06 -18.38
C ARG A 262 38.15 -7.13 -19.41
N GLN A 263 37.12 -7.49 -20.17
CA GLN A 263 37.22 -8.52 -21.20
C GLN A 263 37.53 -7.90 -22.55
N ILE A 264 38.47 -8.50 -23.28
CA ILE A 264 38.78 -8.14 -24.66
C ILE A 264 38.23 -9.26 -25.54
N ILE A 265 37.38 -8.88 -26.49
CA ILE A 265 36.69 -9.80 -27.39
C ILE A 265 37.12 -9.46 -28.81
N GLN A 266 37.59 -10.47 -29.55
CA GLN A 266 37.85 -10.32 -30.96
C GLN A 266 36.52 -10.38 -31.72
N GLY A 267 36.25 -9.37 -32.55
CA GLY A 267 35.08 -9.37 -33.41
C GLY A 267 35.10 -10.58 -34.37
N ILE A 268 33.93 -11.08 -34.69
CA ILE A 268 33.74 -12.13 -35.69
C ILE A 268 33.13 -11.48 -36.93
N GLU A 269 33.65 -11.82 -38.10
CA GLU A 269 33.19 -11.28 -39.39
C GLU A 269 31.67 -11.45 -39.54
N ALA A 270 30.98 -10.35 -39.81
CA ALA A 270 29.53 -10.30 -40.01
C ALA A 270 28.69 -10.86 -38.83
N ASN A 271 29.24 -10.91 -37.61
CA ASN A 271 28.53 -11.35 -36.43
C ASN A 271 28.35 -10.20 -35.43
N GLN A 272 27.09 -9.84 -35.17
CA GLN A 272 26.72 -8.76 -34.25
C GLN A 272 26.57 -9.23 -32.79
N GLY A 273 26.66 -10.53 -32.54
CA GLY A 273 26.47 -11.16 -31.23
C GLY A 273 25.46 -12.30 -31.28
N PRO A 274 25.16 -12.93 -30.13
CA PRO A 274 25.59 -12.53 -28.79
C PRO A 274 27.08 -12.78 -28.52
N TYR A 275 27.77 -11.75 -28.02
CA TYR A 275 29.10 -11.88 -27.45
C TYR A 275 28.98 -12.09 -25.95
N ARG A 276 29.36 -13.28 -25.49
CA ARG A 276 29.25 -13.65 -24.08
C ARG A 276 30.38 -13.08 -23.24
N LEU A 277 30.02 -12.48 -22.12
CA LEU A 277 30.91 -12.00 -21.08
C LEU A 277 31.18 -13.13 -20.09
N VAL A 278 32.42 -13.23 -19.65
CA VAL A 278 32.87 -14.21 -18.65
C VAL A 278 33.48 -13.48 -17.47
N GLY A 279 33.48 -14.13 -16.32
CA GLY A 279 34.15 -13.58 -15.15
C GLY A 279 35.68 -13.51 -15.33
N ALA A 280 36.33 -12.85 -14.38
CA ALA A 280 37.78 -12.61 -14.41
C ALA A 280 38.58 -13.90 -14.21
N GLU A 281 37.99 -14.90 -13.56
CA GLU A 281 38.55 -16.23 -13.33
C GLU A 281 37.95 -17.26 -14.30
N ASN A 282 37.47 -16.81 -15.47
CA ASN A 282 36.74 -17.60 -16.46
C ASN A 282 35.43 -18.21 -15.95
N GLU A 283 34.75 -17.56 -15.01
CA GLU A 283 33.41 -17.99 -14.59
C GLU A 283 32.42 -17.88 -15.77
N PRO A 284 31.80 -18.99 -16.23
CA PRO A 284 30.95 -18.96 -17.42
C PRO A 284 29.53 -18.44 -17.13
N PHE A 285 29.06 -18.56 -15.89
CA PHE A 285 27.74 -18.12 -15.45
C PHE A 285 27.92 -16.94 -14.49
N ILE A 286 27.75 -15.74 -15.02
CA ILE A 286 27.87 -14.50 -14.26
C ILE A 286 26.65 -13.62 -14.54
N ILE A 287 26.28 -12.82 -13.55
CA ILE A 287 25.24 -11.79 -13.71
C ILE A 287 25.94 -10.44 -13.74
N VAL A 288 25.81 -9.71 -14.83
CA VAL A 288 26.43 -8.40 -15.00
C VAL A 288 25.62 -7.36 -14.23
N LEU A 289 26.29 -6.56 -13.40
CA LEU A 289 25.63 -5.52 -12.64
C LEU A 289 25.21 -4.39 -13.57
N SER A 290 23.90 -4.12 -13.62
CA SER A 290 23.35 -3.14 -14.56
C SER A 290 23.91 -1.72 -14.38
N GLY A 291 24.26 -1.08 -15.50
CA GLY A 291 24.80 0.29 -15.53
C GLY A 291 26.24 0.41 -15.06
N THR A 292 26.94 -0.73 -14.90
CA THR A 292 28.38 -0.75 -14.61
C THR A 292 29.23 -0.95 -15.86
N GLU A 293 28.60 -1.40 -16.94
CA GLU A 293 29.25 -1.70 -18.21
C GLU A 293 29.72 -0.45 -18.95
N LYS A 294 30.88 -0.57 -19.57
CA LYS A 294 31.40 0.34 -20.58
C LYS A 294 31.93 -0.49 -21.73
N VAL A 295 31.32 -0.31 -22.89
CA VAL A 295 31.69 -1.02 -24.11
C VAL A 295 32.46 -0.07 -25.00
N PHE A 296 33.61 -0.52 -25.49
CA PHE A 296 34.44 0.19 -26.43
C PHE A 296 34.64 -0.65 -27.67
N ILE A 297 34.52 -0.03 -28.84
CA ILE A 297 34.99 -0.56 -30.11
C ILE A 297 36.17 0.29 -30.55
N ASP A 298 37.34 -0.32 -30.73
CA ASP A 298 38.57 0.33 -31.21
C ASP A 298 38.91 1.62 -30.42
N GLY A 299 38.60 1.62 -29.12
CA GLY A 299 38.84 2.73 -28.19
C GLY A 299 37.72 3.77 -28.12
N ARG A 300 36.69 3.71 -28.98
CA ARG A 300 35.50 4.57 -28.89
C ARG A 300 34.48 4.00 -27.92
N LEU A 301 34.12 4.78 -26.90
CA LEU A 301 33.03 4.44 -25.96
C LEU A 301 31.68 4.44 -26.69
N LEU A 302 30.90 3.38 -26.50
CA LEU A 302 29.60 3.19 -27.11
C LEU A 302 28.45 3.54 -26.15
N GLU A 303 27.30 3.89 -26.72
CA GLU A 303 26.07 4.17 -25.99
C GLU A 303 25.11 2.97 -25.98
N ARG A 304 24.55 2.68 -24.81
CA ARG A 304 23.65 1.55 -24.61
C ARG A 304 22.22 1.90 -25.06
N GLY A 305 21.63 1.00 -25.84
CA GLY A 305 20.21 0.91 -26.11
C GLY A 305 19.93 0.36 -27.51
N GLN A 306 18.72 -0.14 -27.71
CA GLN A 306 18.31 -0.76 -28.98
C GLN A 306 18.38 0.22 -30.16
N GLU A 307 18.10 1.50 -29.90
CA GLU A 307 18.21 2.58 -30.88
C GLU A 307 19.64 3.14 -31.01
N TYR A 308 20.56 2.73 -30.11
CA TYR A 308 21.94 3.22 -30.02
C TYR A 308 22.93 2.15 -30.50
N ASP A 309 24.09 1.98 -29.87
CA ASP A 309 25.20 1.19 -30.40
C ASP A 309 25.12 -0.30 -30.04
N TYR A 310 24.58 -0.64 -28.86
CA TYR A 310 24.49 -2.03 -28.38
C TYR A 310 23.38 -2.23 -27.33
N THR A 311 23.00 -3.50 -27.15
CA THR A 311 22.14 -3.98 -26.07
C THR A 311 22.87 -5.06 -25.26
N ILE A 312 22.49 -5.24 -23.99
CA ILE A 312 23.09 -6.22 -23.09
C ILE A 312 21.99 -6.94 -22.32
N ASP A 313 22.07 -8.26 -22.27
CA ASP A 313 21.33 -9.07 -21.32
C ASP A 313 22.21 -9.28 -20.07
N TYR A 314 21.79 -8.69 -18.96
CA TYR A 314 22.53 -8.75 -17.70
C TYR A 314 22.53 -10.14 -17.06
N ASN A 315 21.52 -10.97 -17.32
CA ASN A 315 21.38 -12.29 -16.72
C ASN A 315 22.15 -13.35 -17.49
N THR A 316 22.09 -13.31 -18.83
CA THR A 316 22.88 -14.22 -19.67
C THR A 316 24.30 -13.73 -19.90
N SER A 317 24.60 -12.48 -19.50
CA SER A 317 25.88 -11.81 -19.67
C SER A 317 26.28 -11.66 -21.14
N GLU A 318 25.31 -11.39 -22.01
CA GLU A 318 25.50 -11.34 -23.46
C GLU A 318 25.32 -9.93 -24.02
N ILE A 319 26.21 -9.50 -24.90
CA ILE A 319 26.14 -8.23 -25.61
C ILE A 319 25.79 -8.46 -27.07
N ILE A 320 24.87 -7.66 -27.60
CA ILE A 320 24.49 -7.64 -29.00
C ILE A 320 24.67 -6.21 -29.54
N PHE A 321 25.47 -6.07 -30.58
CA PHE A 321 25.71 -4.80 -31.26
C PHE A 321 24.61 -4.53 -32.29
N THR A 322 24.28 -3.26 -32.47
CA THR A 322 23.30 -2.84 -33.48
C THR A 322 23.98 -2.64 -34.84
N SER A 323 23.19 -2.55 -35.90
CA SER A 323 23.69 -2.25 -37.25
C SER A 323 24.39 -0.89 -37.40
N ARG A 324 24.36 -0.03 -36.37
CA ARG A 324 25.16 1.20 -36.34
C ARG A 324 26.66 0.93 -36.32
N ASN A 325 27.06 -0.25 -35.86
CA ASN A 325 28.45 -0.66 -35.74
C ASN A 325 28.64 -2.01 -36.43
N LEU A 326 29.24 -2.00 -37.62
CA LEU A 326 29.56 -3.25 -38.31
C LEU A 326 30.74 -3.94 -37.60
N ILE A 327 30.51 -5.11 -37.02
CA ILE A 327 31.57 -5.92 -36.41
C ILE A 327 32.24 -6.78 -37.49
N THR A 328 33.56 -6.67 -37.57
CA THR A 328 34.41 -7.44 -38.48
C THR A 328 35.44 -8.22 -37.68
N LYS A 329 36.18 -9.11 -38.34
CA LYS A 329 37.30 -9.82 -37.72
C LYS A 329 38.39 -8.89 -37.16
N ASP A 330 38.51 -7.66 -37.66
CA ASP A 330 39.54 -6.69 -37.26
C ASP A 330 39.07 -5.77 -36.13
N THR A 331 37.79 -5.86 -35.75
CA THR A 331 37.19 -5.05 -34.70
C THR A 331 37.62 -5.54 -33.32
N ARG A 332 38.19 -4.65 -32.50
CA ARG A 332 38.57 -4.95 -31.12
C ARG A 332 37.51 -4.42 -30.16
N ILE A 333 36.77 -5.34 -29.57
CA ILE A 333 35.76 -5.02 -28.56
C ILE A 333 36.42 -5.10 -27.19
N VAL A 334 36.23 -4.07 -26.37
CA VAL A 334 36.64 -4.06 -24.96
C VAL A 334 35.41 -3.79 -24.12
N VAL A 335 35.14 -4.65 -23.14
CA VAL A 335 34.02 -4.50 -22.23
C VAL A 335 34.55 -4.46 -20.81
N GLU A 336 34.32 -3.35 -20.13
CA GLU A 336 34.59 -3.18 -18.71
C GLU A 336 33.26 -3.26 -17.96
N PHE A 337 33.15 -4.16 -16.99
CA PHE A 337 31.87 -4.37 -16.28
C PHE A 337 32.11 -4.90 -14.87
N GLN A 338 31.09 -4.78 -14.01
CA GLN A 338 31.04 -5.52 -12.76
C GLN A 338 30.08 -6.69 -12.89
N TYR A 339 30.38 -7.80 -12.23
CA TYR A 339 29.54 -8.99 -12.24
C TYR A 339 29.47 -9.64 -10.85
N SER A 340 28.41 -10.39 -10.63
CA SER A 340 28.25 -11.29 -9.49
C SER A 340 28.29 -12.73 -9.99
N ASP A 341 29.15 -13.55 -9.41
CA ASP A 341 29.24 -15.00 -9.67
C ASP A 341 28.39 -15.82 -8.67
N GLN A 342 27.73 -15.16 -7.71
CA GLN A 342 26.84 -15.75 -6.69
C GLN A 342 27.40 -16.99 -5.98
N ASN A 343 28.72 -17.17 -5.95
CA ASN A 343 29.36 -18.34 -5.31
C ASN A 343 29.64 -18.06 -3.84
N TYR A 344 30.27 -16.93 -3.53
CA TYR A 344 30.64 -16.53 -2.17
C TYR A 344 30.37 -15.05 -1.94
N ALA A 345 29.88 -14.69 -0.75
CA ALA A 345 29.87 -13.30 -0.32
C ALA A 345 31.32 -12.83 -0.12
N ARG A 346 31.69 -11.63 -0.57
CA ARG A 346 33.05 -11.10 -0.40
C ARG A 346 33.04 -9.95 0.60
N SER A 347 33.78 -10.11 1.69
CA SER A 347 34.02 -9.04 2.64
C SER A 347 34.95 -7.99 2.03
N LEU A 348 34.66 -6.71 2.31
CA LEU A 348 35.40 -5.57 1.84
C LEU A 348 35.72 -4.66 3.03
N LEU A 349 37.00 -4.33 3.18
CA LEU A 349 37.51 -3.35 4.12
C LEU A 349 38.28 -2.28 3.36
N GLN A 350 37.95 -1.02 3.59
CA GLN A 350 38.60 0.11 2.95
C GLN A 350 38.88 1.21 3.97
N HIS A 351 40.08 1.78 3.90
CA HIS A 351 40.48 2.94 4.68
C HIS A 351 41.22 3.93 3.77
N SER A 352 40.81 5.19 3.79
CA SER A 352 41.47 6.28 3.06
C SER A 352 41.66 7.45 4.01
N LEU A 353 42.90 7.94 4.09
CA LEU A 353 43.28 9.08 4.88
C LEU A 353 43.98 10.07 3.94
N SER A 354 43.54 11.31 3.93
CA SER A 354 44.20 12.38 3.18
C SER A 354 44.34 13.63 4.03
N TYR A 355 45.51 14.24 3.96
CA TYR A 355 45.84 15.51 4.58
C TYR A 355 46.32 16.49 3.52
N GLN A 356 45.61 17.61 3.39
CA GLN A 356 45.95 18.66 2.45
C GLN A 356 46.25 19.98 3.18
N SER A 357 47.37 20.59 2.81
CA SER A 357 47.79 21.93 3.25
C SER A 357 48.52 22.67 2.13
N LYS A 358 48.81 23.96 2.33
CA LYS A 358 49.59 24.77 1.37
C LYS A 358 50.99 24.23 1.04
N LYS A 359 51.61 23.47 1.95
CA LYS A 359 53.01 22.99 1.81
C LYS A 359 53.13 21.48 1.71
N ILE A 360 52.14 20.75 2.19
CA ILE A 360 52.17 19.29 2.34
C ILE A 360 50.82 18.76 1.86
N ASP A 361 50.88 17.81 0.94
CA ASP A 361 49.78 16.94 0.55
C ASP A 361 50.23 15.50 0.81
N PHE A 362 49.43 14.76 1.58
CA PHE A 362 49.75 13.42 2.04
C PHE A 362 48.50 12.56 2.00
N TRP A 363 48.63 11.32 1.53
CA TRP A 363 47.54 10.36 1.54
C TRP A 363 48.04 8.95 1.90
N LEU A 364 47.16 8.17 2.53
CA LEU A 364 47.36 6.78 2.88
C LEU A 364 46.05 6.03 2.59
N ASN A 365 46.13 5.01 1.73
CA ASN A 365 45.00 4.18 1.36
C ASN A 365 45.29 2.72 1.67
N ALA A 366 44.32 2.01 2.22
CA ALA A 366 44.33 0.57 2.42
C ALA A 366 43.01 0.00 1.88
N TYR A 367 43.10 -1.14 1.18
CA TYR A 367 41.97 -1.83 0.58
C TYR A 367 42.20 -3.33 0.72
N SER A 368 41.19 -4.05 1.19
CA SER A 368 41.19 -5.50 1.29
C SER A 368 39.82 -6.03 0.87
N GLU A 369 39.82 -7.11 0.10
CA GLU A 369 38.63 -7.83 -0.27
C GLU A 369 38.92 -9.33 -0.22
N GLN A 370 38.05 -10.09 0.41
CA GLN A 370 38.24 -11.53 0.61
C GLN A 370 36.91 -12.29 0.61
N ASP A 371 36.91 -13.47 -0.02
CA ASP A 371 35.76 -14.37 -0.08
C ASP A 371 35.46 -14.98 1.30
N ALA A 372 34.18 -14.97 1.67
CA ALA A 372 33.68 -15.61 2.87
C ALA A 372 33.55 -17.13 2.65
N LYS A 373 34.67 -17.85 2.79
CA LYS A 373 34.77 -19.30 2.54
C LYS A 373 33.73 -20.17 3.26
N ASN A 374 33.18 -19.68 4.37
CA ASN A 374 32.22 -20.42 5.21
C ASN A 374 30.75 -20.05 4.93
N GLN A 375 30.48 -19.18 3.95
CA GLN A 375 29.12 -18.76 3.56
C GLN A 375 28.97 -18.85 2.03
N PRO A 376 28.95 -20.08 1.46
CA PRO A 376 28.60 -20.24 0.06
C PRO A 376 27.15 -19.82 -0.17
N LEU A 377 26.89 -19.16 -1.30
CA LEU A 377 25.57 -18.67 -1.67
C LEU A 377 24.80 -19.72 -2.49
N GLN A 378 25.44 -20.29 -3.51
CA GLN A 378 24.82 -21.29 -4.40
C GLN A 378 25.53 -22.65 -4.45
N GLN A 379 26.80 -22.71 -4.01
CA GLN A 379 27.61 -23.91 -4.13
C GLN A 379 27.82 -24.59 -2.78
N GLU A 380 27.03 -25.63 -2.48
CA GLU A 380 27.28 -26.46 -1.31
C GLU A 380 28.32 -27.55 -1.64
N LEU A 381 29.48 -27.49 -0.98
CA LEU A 381 30.51 -28.52 -1.08
C LEU A 381 30.46 -29.45 0.14
N SER A 382 30.31 -30.74 -0.12
CA SER A 382 30.49 -31.77 0.89
C SER A 382 31.92 -31.77 1.45
N ASN A 383 32.12 -32.37 2.63
CA ASN A 383 33.45 -32.49 3.22
C ASN A 383 34.40 -33.33 2.35
N GLU A 384 33.87 -34.37 1.70
CA GLU A 384 34.61 -35.23 0.77
C GLU A 384 35.08 -34.44 -0.46
N GLN A 385 34.19 -33.66 -1.08
CA GLN A 385 34.56 -32.78 -2.20
C GLN A 385 35.60 -31.74 -1.79
N ARG A 386 35.47 -31.13 -0.60
CA ARG A 386 36.49 -30.19 -0.09
C ARG A 386 37.86 -30.85 0.08
N SER A 387 37.90 -32.07 0.63
CA SER A 387 39.16 -32.80 0.78
C SER A 387 39.76 -33.20 -0.57
N TYR A 388 38.92 -33.57 -1.53
CA TYR A 388 39.35 -33.89 -2.90
C TYR A 388 39.92 -32.65 -3.61
N LEU A 389 39.21 -31.53 -3.57
CA LEU A 389 39.65 -30.25 -4.14
C LEU A 389 40.96 -29.75 -3.49
N ALA A 390 41.10 -29.91 -2.17
CA ALA A 390 42.34 -29.58 -1.48
C ALA A 390 43.51 -30.49 -1.90
N GLY A 391 43.23 -31.74 -2.28
CA GLY A 391 44.22 -32.71 -2.72
C GLY A 391 44.73 -32.50 -4.15
N ILE A 392 43.89 -31.98 -5.05
CA ILE A 392 44.28 -31.70 -6.45
C ILE A 392 44.98 -30.33 -6.61
N GLY A 393 44.80 -29.41 -5.65
CA GLY A 393 45.44 -28.10 -5.65
C GLY A 393 45.06 -27.24 -6.85
N ASP A 394 46.05 -26.56 -7.45
CA ASP A 394 45.87 -25.66 -8.60
C ASP A 394 46.03 -26.37 -9.96
N SER A 395 46.03 -27.71 -10.00
CA SER A 395 46.22 -28.46 -11.24
C SER A 395 44.98 -28.39 -12.12
N LEU A 396 45.09 -27.71 -13.27
CA LEU A 396 44.04 -27.62 -14.30
C LEU A 396 44.00 -28.85 -15.24
N ASP A 397 44.95 -29.78 -15.10
CA ASP A 397 45.15 -30.95 -15.97
C ASP A 397 44.40 -32.21 -15.49
N LEU A 398 43.12 -32.10 -15.16
CA LEU A 398 42.28 -33.24 -14.73
C LEU A 398 41.09 -33.49 -15.66
#